data_AF-A0A1C5XSL7-F1
#
_entry.id   AF-A0A1C5XSL7-F1
#
_cell.length_a   1.000
_cell.length_b   1.000
_cell.length_c   1.000
_cell.angle_alpha   90.00
_cell.angle_beta   90.00
_cell.angle_gamma   90.00
#
_symmetry.space_group_name_H-M   'P 1'
#
loop_
_entity.id
_entity.type
_entity.pdbx_description
1 polymer ?
#
loop_
_entity_poly.entity_id
_entity_poly.type
_entity_poly.pdbx_seq_one_letter_code
_entity_poly.pdbx_strand_id
1 'polypeptide(L)'
;MKKVHFSENEYLSIRTEMVERIKLLNSQSFTALASIVAFWSIGLNFKIELITKNIYADKIFNQVLLNFMGTVIFLIPLFLFLPLSIKSGENLRQIASISVYIRVFYDYPVEKNKDNRNWETSNNLMSDSNVNRGKRSKYLRMYNEEYTTLSVISFGIYVVFGVLQIHGLWELLEKERNMLICYHIIFILYLVISVVAIYVIYLIHTEASMKNSLMKNTENYVSGYIKRANYLGIIKDEDIEKAKEELDPMKNI
;
A
#
# COMPACT_ATOMS: atom_id res chain seq x y z
N MET A 1 -1.14 -45.01 -6.99
CA MET A 1 -1.57 -43.60 -6.93
C MET A 1 -2.10 -43.19 -8.31
N LYS A 2 -3.31 -42.62 -8.40
CA LYS A 2 -3.78 -42.00 -9.66
C LYS A 2 -2.84 -40.84 -9.98
N LYS A 3 -2.25 -40.81 -11.19
CA LYS A 3 -1.52 -39.65 -11.67
C LYS A 3 -2.49 -38.47 -11.70
N VAL A 4 -2.24 -37.47 -10.86
CA VAL A 4 -2.99 -36.21 -10.90
C VAL A 4 -2.64 -35.54 -12.22
N HIS A 5 -3.61 -35.47 -13.12
CA HIS A 5 -3.50 -34.70 -14.37
C HIS A 5 -4.15 -33.36 -14.15
N PHE A 6 -3.33 -32.31 -14.11
CA PHE A 6 -3.83 -30.94 -14.09
C PHE A 6 -4.39 -30.56 -15.45
N SER A 7 -5.59 -30.00 -15.48
CA SER A 7 -6.22 -29.60 -16.75
C SER A 7 -5.68 -28.27 -17.25
N GLU A 8 -5.58 -28.08 -18.56
CA GLU A 8 -5.20 -26.80 -19.15
C GLU A 8 -6.27 -25.71 -18.86
N ASN A 9 -7.54 -26.11 -18.74
CA ASN A 9 -8.63 -25.21 -18.38
C ASN A 9 -8.46 -24.65 -16.95
N GLU A 10 -8.01 -25.47 -16.00
CA GLU A 10 -7.70 -25.03 -14.64
C GLU A 10 -6.54 -24.03 -14.64
N TYR A 11 -5.47 -24.31 -15.39
CA TYR A 11 -4.35 -23.37 -15.55
C TYR A 11 -4.81 -22.02 -16.14
N LEU A 12 -5.61 -22.04 -17.20
CA LEU A 12 -6.13 -20.84 -17.85
C LEU A 12 -7.07 -20.04 -16.93
N SER A 13 -7.92 -20.72 -16.15
CA SER A 13 -8.80 -20.10 -15.17
C SER A 13 -8.01 -19.37 -14.09
N ILE A 14 -7.03 -20.04 -13.48
CA ILE A 14 -6.20 -19.50 -12.40
C ILE A 14 -5.33 -18.34 -12.90
N ARG A 15 -4.80 -18.45 -14.12
CA ARG A 15 -4.06 -17.35 -14.76
C ARG A 15 -4.94 -16.14 -15.03
N THR A 16 -6.17 -16.34 -15.51
CA THR A 16 -7.14 -15.26 -15.75
C THR A 16 -7.45 -14.53 -14.44
N GLU A 17 -7.71 -15.26 -13.36
CA GLU A 17 -7.94 -14.69 -12.04
C GLU A 17 -6.74 -13.83 -11.56
N MET A 18 -5.52 -14.33 -11.71
CA MET A 18 -4.31 -13.57 -11.37
C MET A 18 -4.20 -12.26 -12.17
N VAL A 19 -4.48 -12.29 -13.48
CA VAL A 19 -4.45 -11.08 -14.34
C VAL A 19 -5.54 -10.09 -13.94
N GLU A 20 -6.74 -10.55 -13.62
CA GLU A 20 -7.82 -9.69 -13.13
C GLU A 20 -7.44 -9.00 -11.81
N ARG A 21 -6.82 -9.72 -10.88
CA ARG A 21 -6.34 -9.13 -9.60
C ARG A 21 -5.27 -8.07 -9.81
N ILE A 22 -4.35 -8.27 -10.76
CA ILE A 22 -3.36 -7.25 -11.14
C ILE A 22 -4.06 -6.01 -11.71
N LYS A 23 -5.03 -6.19 -12.61
CA LYS A 23 -5.82 -5.07 -13.17
C LYS A 23 -6.58 -4.30 -12.09
N LEU A 24 -7.20 -5.02 -11.14
CA LEU A 24 -7.89 -4.42 -10.01
C LEU A 24 -6.95 -3.61 -9.11
N LEU A 25 -5.74 -4.11 -8.85
CA LEU A 25 -4.71 -3.39 -8.09
C LEU A 25 -4.33 -2.07 -8.77
N ASN A 26 -4.04 -2.12 -10.08
CA ASN A 26 -3.67 -0.93 -10.85
C ASN A 26 -4.81 0.10 -10.89
N SER A 27 -6.05 -0.36 -11.11
CA SER A 27 -7.22 0.52 -11.08
C SER A 27 -7.46 1.17 -9.70
N GLN A 28 -7.24 0.44 -8.61
CA GLN A 28 -7.33 0.98 -7.25
C GLN A 28 -6.25 2.04 -6.98
N SER A 29 -5.01 1.78 -7.40
CA SER A 29 -3.89 2.72 -7.32
C SER A 29 -4.21 4.04 -8.05
N PHE A 30 -4.66 3.96 -9.30
CA PHE A 30 -5.04 5.15 -10.08
C PHE A 30 -6.18 5.93 -9.44
N THR A 31 -7.21 5.23 -8.92
CA THR A 31 -8.34 5.86 -8.23
C THR A 31 -7.89 6.57 -6.94
N ALA A 32 -6.95 5.98 -6.21
CA ALA A 32 -6.38 6.56 -5.01
C ALA A 32 -5.58 7.84 -5.32
N LEU A 33 -4.78 7.82 -6.38
CA LEU A 33 -4.06 8.99 -6.91
C LEU A 33 -5.02 10.12 -7.32
N ALA A 34 -6.07 9.80 -8.07
CA ALA A 34 -7.06 10.79 -8.47
C ALA A 34 -7.78 11.41 -7.27
N SER A 35 -8.15 10.58 -6.29
CA SER A 35 -8.86 11.02 -5.09
C SER A 35 -8.02 11.98 -4.25
N ILE A 36 -6.73 11.68 -4.03
CA ILE A 36 -5.89 12.54 -3.20
C ILE A 36 -5.59 13.89 -3.83
N VAL A 37 -5.38 13.93 -5.16
CA VAL A 37 -5.20 15.19 -5.88
C VAL A 37 -6.46 16.05 -5.77
N ALA A 38 -7.64 15.44 -5.80
CA ALA A 38 -8.90 16.15 -5.56
C ALA A 38 -8.98 16.71 -4.13
N PHE A 39 -8.63 15.93 -3.10
CA PHE A 39 -8.63 16.40 -1.71
C PHE A 39 -7.59 17.50 -1.45
N TRP A 40 -6.40 17.40 -2.03
CA TRP A 40 -5.41 18.48 -1.96
C TRP A 40 -5.91 19.75 -2.65
N SER A 41 -6.54 19.62 -3.82
CA SER A 41 -7.16 20.75 -4.52
C SER A 41 -8.27 21.41 -3.69
N ILE A 42 -9.13 20.60 -3.05
CA ILE A 42 -10.18 21.10 -2.14
C ILE A 42 -9.55 21.84 -0.95
N GLY A 43 -8.53 21.26 -0.30
CA GLY A 43 -7.84 21.87 0.83
C GLY A 43 -7.16 23.20 0.48
N LEU A 44 -6.48 23.25 -0.67
CA LEU A 44 -5.83 24.46 -1.16
C LEU A 44 -6.85 25.53 -1.54
N ASN A 45 -7.91 25.19 -2.28
CA ASN A 45 -8.97 26.12 -2.63
C ASN A 45 -9.66 26.69 -1.39
N PHE A 46 -9.95 25.84 -0.41
CA PHE A 46 -10.54 26.28 0.85
C PHE A 46 -9.62 27.26 1.59
N LYS A 47 -8.31 27.00 1.66
CA LYS A 47 -7.33 27.93 2.27
C LYS A 47 -7.24 29.25 1.49
N ILE A 48 -7.22 29.21 0.16
CA ILE A 48 -7.21 30.41 -0.69
C ILE A 48 -8.48 31.24 -0.43
N GLU A 49 -9.64 30.59 -0.39
CA GLU A 49 -10.92 31.26 -0.15
C GLU A 49 -10.97 31.93 1.23
N LEU A 50 -10.43 31.28 2.28
CA LEU A 50 -10.28 31.90 3.60
C LEU A 50 -9.42 33.17 3.57
N ILE A 51 -8.35 33.19 2.78
CA ILE A 51 -7.47 34.36 2.63
C ILE A 51 -8.14 35.46 1.80
N THR A 52 -8.72 35.12 0.65
CA THR A 52 -9.21 36.09 -0.34
C THR A 52 -10.53 36.74 0.05
N LYS A 53 -11.48 35.97 0.61
CA LYS A 53 -12.81 36.51 0.95
C LYS A 53 -12.85 37.22 2.30
N ASN A 54 -11.73 37.30 3.01
CA ASN A 54 -11.63 37.90 4.33
C ASN A 54 -12.78 37.46 5.25
N ILE A 55 -13.14 36.16 5.21
CA ILE A 55 -14.22 35.55 6.02
C ILE A 55 -13.93 35.73 7.54
N TYR A 56 -12.73 36.20 7.87
CA TYR A 56 -12.31 36.75 9.16
C TYR A 56 -13.10 37.97 9.66
N ALA A 57 -14.13 38.45 8.96
CA ALA A 57 -15.04 39.48 9.45
C ALA A 57 -15.88 39.03 10.67
N ASP A 58 -15.88 37.73 11.00
CA ASP A 58 -16.54 37.16 12.17
C ASP A 58 -15.59 36.99 13.37
N LYS A 59 -16.19 36.78 14.56
CA LYS A 59 -15.52 36.53 15.85
C LYS A 59 -14.27 35.65 15.71
N ILE A 60 -13.20 35.99 16.43
CA ILE A 60 -11.90 35.28 16.44
C ILE A 60 -12.06 33.75 16.55
N PHE A 61 -13.03 33.27 17.31
CA PHE A 61 -13.34 31.83 17.40
C PHE A 61 -13.65 31.17 16.04
N ASN A 62 -14.43 31.82 15.17
CA ASN A 62 -14.78 31.30 13.85
C ASN A 62 -13.55 31.23 12.94
N GLN A 63 -12.70 32.26 13.00
CA GLN A 63 -11.41 32.30 12.30
C GLN A 63 -10.53 31.11 12.70
N VAL A 64 -10.40 30.85 14.00
CA VAL A 64 -9.61 29.75 14.55
C VAL A 64 -10.17 28.39 14.12
N LEU A 65 -11.49 28.21 14.18
CA LEU A 65 -12.15 26.96 13.79
C LEU A 65 -12.01 26.67 12.30
N LEU A 66 -12.26 27.66 11.43
CA LEU A 66 -12.13 27.52 9.98
C LEU A 66 -10.69 27.19 9.57
N ASN A 67 -9.73 27.85 10.20
CA ASN A 67 -8.32 27.57 9.98
C ASN A 67 -7.92 26.17 10.42
N PHE A 68 -8.44 25.70 11.56
CA PHE A 68 -8.27 24.33 12.01
C PHE A 68 -8.82 23.32 11.00
N MET A 69 -10.07 23.50 10.57
CA MET A 69 -10.71 22.63 9.57
C MET A 69 -9.92 22.61 8.25
N GLY A 70 -9.46 23.78 7.80
CA GLY A 70 -8.66 23.89 6.58
C GLY A 70 -7.33 23.14 6.64
N THR A 71 -6.79 22.89 7.83
CA THR A 71 -5.59 22.07 8.00
C THR A 71 -5.93 20.58 8.08
N VAL A 72 -7.03 20.21 8.75
CA VAL A 72 -7.49 18.82 8.90
C VAL A 72 -7.92 18.18 7.57
N ILE A 73 -8.38 18.96 6.59
CA ILE A 73 -8.76 18.44 5.24
C ILE A 73 -7.62 17.63 4.60
N PHE A 74 -6.36 18.03 4.82
CA PHE A 74 -5.20 17.32 4.28
C PHE A 74 -4.96 15.94 4.91
N LEU A 75 -5.65 15.59 6.00
CA LEU A 75 -5.59 14.26 6.61
C LEU A 75 -6.68 13.31 6.12
N ILE A 76 -7.72 13.80 5.44
CA ILE A 76 -8.79 12.95 4.88
C ILE A 76 -8.24 11.80 4.02
N PRO A 77 -7.22 12.02 3.16
CA PRO A 77 -6.63 10.94 2.38
C PRO A 77 -6.09 9.76 3.21
N LEU A 78 -5.56 10.00 4.42
CA LEU A 78 -5.04 8.91 5.28
C LEU A 78 -6.17 7.94 5.67
N PHE A 79 -7.36 8.47 5.98
CA PHE A 79 -8.52 7.65 6.34
C PHE A 79 -9.09 6.89 5.14
N LEU A 80 -8.99 7.44 3.93
CA LEU A 80 -9.38 6.76 2.70
C LEU A 80 -8.39 5.65 2.32
N PHE A 81 -7.10 5.87 2.57
CA PHE A 81 -6.07 4.92 2.19
C PHE A 81 -5.95 3.73 3.12
N LEU A 82 -6.36 3.84 4.38
CA LEU A 82 -6.34 2.69 5.29
C LEU A 82 -7.12 1.48 4.74
N PRO A 83 -8.42 1.55 4.41
CA PRO A 83 -9.14 0.40 3.86
C PRO A 83 -8.63 -0.01 2.46
N LEU A 84 -8.19 0.94 1.64
CA LEU A 84 -7.63 0.65 0.31
C LEU A 84 -6.31 -0.13 0.41
N SER A 85 -5.45 0.23 1.36
CA SER A 85 -4.18 -0.45 1.62
C SER A 85 -4.37 -1.89 2.09
N ILE A 86 -5.37 -2.13 2.95
CA ILE A 86 -5.73 -3.49 3.41
C ILE A 86 -6.21 -4.33 2.22
N LYS A 87 -7.11 -3.80 1.39
CA LYS A 87 -7.63 -4.49 0.20
C LYS A 87 -6.54 -4.75 -0.84
N SER A 88 -5.63 -3.80 -1.02
CA SER A 88 -4.48 -3.96 -1.90
C SER A 88 -3.54 -5.06 -1.38
N GLY A 89 -3.25 -5.08 -0.08
CA GLY A 89 -2.47 -6.12 0.58
C GLY A 89 -3.08 -7.52 0.42
N GLU A 90 -4.41 -7.66 0.56
CA GLU A 90 -5.10 -8.93 0.34
C GLU A 90 -4.95 -9.44 -1.10
N ASN A 91 -5.14 -8.56 -2.09
CA ASN A 91 -4.97 -8.91 -3.50
C ASN A 91 -3.52 -9.34 -3.79
N LEU A 92 -2.52 -8.68 -3.20
CA LEU A 92 -1.11 -9.08 -3.33
C LEU A 92 -0.85 -10.46 -2.73
N ARG A 93 -1.44 -10.79 -1.57
CA ARG A 93 -1.33 -12.13 -0.96
C ARG A 93 -1.95 -13.21 -1.84
N GLN A 94 -3.11 -12.94 -2.42
CA GLN A 94 -3.79 -13.87 -3.33
C GLN A 94 -2.99 -14.06 -4.62
N ILE A 95 -2.44 -13.00 -5.18
CA ILE A 95 -1.51 -13.07 -6.31
C ILE A 95 -0.27 -13.92 -5.98
N ALA A 96 0.34 -13.72 -4.81
CA ALA A 96 1.47 -14.53 -4.36
C ALA A 96 1.10 -16.01 -4.24
N SER A 97 -0.04 -16.31 -3.60
CA SER A 97 -0.56 -17.66 -3.46
C SER A 97 -0.79 -18.35 -4.82
N ILE A 98 -1.47 -17.67 -5.74
CA ILE A 98 -1.75 -18.20 -7.09
C ILE A 98 -0.44 -18.39 -7.87
N SER A 99 0.47 -17.43 -7.80
CA SER A 99 1.77 -17.52 -8.47
C SER A 99 2.57 -18.73 -8.01
N VAL A 100 2.60 -18.99 -6.70
CA VAL A 100 3.29 -20.17 -6.16
C VAL A 100 2.57 -21.46 -6.53
N TYR A 101 1.24 -21.48 -6.51
CA TYR A 101 0.46 -22.66 -6.93
C TYR A 101 0.82 -23.07 -8.37
N ILE A 102 0.84 -22.12 -9.30
CA ILE A 102 1.25 -22.37 -10.69
C ILE A 102 2.67 -22.94 -10.72
N ARG A 103 3.61 -22.32 -10.01
CA ARG A 103 5.01 -22.76 -9.99
C ARG A 103 5.19 -24.20 -9.48
N VAL A 104 4.53 -24.55 -8.38
CA VAL A 104 4.69 -25.86 -7.72
C VAL A 104 3.98 -26.98 -8.49
N PHE A 105 2.77 -26.72 -9.00
CA PHE A 105 1.92 -27.77 -9.56
C PHE A 105 1.98 -27.88 -11.08
N TYR A 106 2.32 -26.80 -11.78
CA TYR A 106 2.38 -26.77 -13.24
C TYR A 106 3.81 -26.61 -13.76
N ASP A 107 4.61 -25.70 -13.22
CA ASP A 107 5.94 -25.43 -13.80
C ASP A 107 6.97 -26.48 -13.36
N TYR A 108 7.10 -26.72 -12.06
CA TYR A 108 8.08 -27.65 -11.48
C TYR A 108 7.94 -29.10 -12.01
N PRO A 109 6.74 -29.70 -12.10
CA PRO A 109 6.61 -31.09 -12.56
C PRO A 109 6.79 -31.24 -14.09
N VAL A 110 6.65 -30.15 -14.86
CA VAL A 110 6.68 -30.14 -16.34
C VAL A 110 8.09 -29.94 -16.90
N GLU A 111 9.09 -29.65 -16.05
CA GLU A 111 10.49 -29.44 -16.43
C GLU A 111 11.20 -30.60 -17.17
N LYS A 112 10.55 -31.74 -17.39
CA LYS A 112 11.07 -32.78 -18.29
C LYS A 112 10.85 -32.49 -19.78
N ASN A 113 9.96 -31.59 -20.17
CA ASN A 113 9.78 -31.17 -21.58
C ASN A 113 9.47 -29.66 -21.64
N LYS A 114 10.51 -28.85 -21.85
CA LYS A 114 10.40 -27.40 -22.04
C LYS A 114 9.75 -27.08 -23.39
N ASP A 115 8.43 -26.93 -23.39
CA ASP A 115 7.83 -25.87 -24.19
C ASP A 115 7.72 -24.64 -23.29
N ASN A 116 8.38 -23.56 -23.69
CA ASN A 116 8.36 -22.25 -23.01
C ASN A 116 6.93 -21.70 -23.02
N ARG A 117 6.08 -22.20 -22.12
CA ARG A 117 4.77 -21.61 -21.87
C ARG A 117 5.00 -20.29 -21.14
N ASN A 118 4.96 -19.21 -21.90
CA ASN A 118 4.77 -17.77 -21.59
C ASN A 118 4.34 -17.36 -20.15
N TRP A 119 5.01 -17.86 -19.12
CA TRP A 119 4.91 -17.41 -17.73
C TRP A 119 5.65 -16.08 -17.59
N GLU A 120 6.69 -15.87 -18.40
CA GLU A 120 7.38 -14.60 -18.55
C GLU A 120 6.41 -13.47 -18.86
N THR A 121 5.28 -13.67 -19.55
CA THR A 121 4.34 -12.57 -19.81
C THR A 121 3.53 -12.16 -18.57
N SER A 122 3.20 -13.10 -17.67
CA SER A 122 2.55 -12.80 -16.39
C SER A 122 3.56 -12.28 -15.37
N ASN A 123 4.78 -12.80 -15.43
CA ASN A 123 5.94 -12.28 -14.71
C ASN A 123 6.46 -10.98 -15.31
N ASN A 124 6.08 -10.60 -16.54
CA ASN A 124 6.35 -9.32 -17.20
C ASN A 124 5.23 -8.29 -16.95
N LEU A 125 3.98 -8.74 -16.80
CA LEU A 125 2.91 -7.91 -16.25
C LEU A 125 3.14 -7.62 -14.75
N MET A 126 3.81 -8.55 -14.06
CA MET A 126 4.40 -8.30 -12.76
C MET A 126 5.86 -7.85 -12.83
N SER A 127 6.56 -7.77 -13.98
CA SER A 127 8.03 -7.66 -13.96
C SER A 127 8.47 -6.36 -13.39
N ASP A 128 7.81 -5.27 -13.72
CA ASP A 128 8.17 -3.99 -13.09
C ASP A 128 7.97 -4.05 -11.56
N SER A 129 7.08 -4.91 -11.05
CA SER A 129 6.90 -5.20 -9.62
C SER A 129 7.71 -6.38 -9.04
N ASN A 130 8.27 -7.27 -9.87
CA ASN A 130 8.77 -8.61 -9.50
C ASN A 130 10.16 -8.93 -10.11
N VAL A 131 10.72 -8.07 -10.96
CA VAL A 131 12.06 -8.23 -11.60
C VAL A 131 13.22 -7.83 -10.71
N ASN A 132 13.01 -7.09 -9.62
CA ASN A 132 14.12 -6.78 -8.71
C ASN A 132 14.22 -7.79 -7.54
N ARG A 133 14.42 -9.06 -7.86
CA ARG A 133 14.76 -10.15 -6.92
C ARG A 133 16.26 -10.20 -6.61
N GLY A 134 16.88 -9.03 -6.43
CA GLY A 134 18.32 -8.91 -6.21
C GLY A 134 18.69 -7.83 -5.19
N LYS A 135 19.89 -7.98 -4.60
CA LYS A 135 20.48 -7.02 -3.65
C LYS A 135 20.68 -5.65 -4.28
N ARG A 136 19.76 -4.70 -4.07
CA ARG A 136 20.04 -3.29 -3.71
C ARG A 136 18.78 -2.40 -3.68
N SER A 137 18.46 -1.90 -2.49
CA SER A 137 18.50 -0.47 -2.12
C SER A 137 17.42 -0.18 -1.06
N LYS A 138 17.73 0.72 -0.12
CA LYS A 138 16.78 1.23 0.88
C LYS A 138 15.53 1.86 0.22
N TYR A 139 15.70 2.34 -1.01
CA TYR A 139 14.66 2.91 -1.87
C TYR A 139 13.75 1.85 -2.53
N LEU A 140 14.24 0.62 -2.71
CA LEU A 140 13.45 -0.49 -3.24
C LEU A 140 12.33 -0.93 -2.28
N ARG A 141 12.47 -0.65 -0.97
CA ARG A 141 11.39 -0.79 0.01
C ARG A 141 10.20 0.11 -0.29
N MET A 142 10.39 1.22 -0.99
CA MET A 142 9.35 2.21 -1.29
C MET A 142 8.73 2.02 -2.68
N TYR A 143 9.23 1.07 -3.49
CA TYR A 143 8.67 0.78 -4.81
C TYR A 143 7.28 0.15 -4.64
N ASN A 144 6.28 0.67 -5.35
CA ASN A 144 4.87 0.29 -5.24
C ASN A 144 4.22 0.56 -3.85
N GLU A 145 4.79 1.47 -3.05
CA GLU A 145 4.19 1.98 -1.81
C GLU A 145 3.46 3.31 -2.06
N GLU A 146 2.64 3.38 -3.11
CA GLU A 146 1.96 4.61 -3.51
C GLU A 146 1.09 5.16 -2.38
N TYR A 147 0.30 4.30 -1.71
CA TYR A 147 -0.52 4.69 -0.56
C TYR A 147 0.32 5.29 0.58
N THR A 148 1.46 4.68 0.90
CA THR A 148 2.36 5.17 1.96
C THR A 148 2.97 6.51 1.56
N THR A 149 3.50 6.60 0.33
CA THR A 149 4.14 7.81 -0.19
C THR A 149 3.18 8.99 -0.18
N LEU A 150 1.97 8.77 -0.69
CA LEU A 150 0.92 9.79 -0.74
C LEU A 150 0.42 10.18 0.65
N SER A 151 0.35 9.23 1.59
CA SER A 151 0.01 9.51 2.99
C SER A 151 1.07 10.38 3.67
N VAL A 152 2.35 10.10 3.42
CA VAL A 152 3.47 10.90 3.94
C VAL A 152 3.45 12.31 3.38
N ILE A 153 3.19 12.48 2.07
CA ILE A 153 3.07 13.82 1.47
C ILE A 153 1.90 14.59 2.09
N SER A 154 0.74 13.95 2.22
CA SER A 154 -0.45 14.56 2.85
C SER A 154 -0.19 14.99 4.29
N PHE A 155 0.50 14.14 5.06
CA PHE A 155 0.91 14.48 6.41
C PHE A 155 1.93 15.63 6.45
N GLY A 156 2.88 15.67 5.51
CA GLY A 156 3.82 16.78 5.36
C GLY A 156 3.10 18.11 5.10
N ILE A 157 2.11 18.12 4.21
CA ILE A 157 1.26 19.30 3.94
C ILE A 157 0.50 19.72 5.20
N TYR A 158 -0.09 18.75 5.93
CA TYR A 158 -0.76 19.00 7.21
C TYR A 158 0.18 19.64 8.24
N VAL A 159 1.41 19.15 8.39
CA VAL A 159 2.39 19.71 9.35
C VAL A 159 2.76 21.14 8.97
N VAL A 160 3.04 21.40 7.70
CA VAL A 160 3.38 22.76 7.21
C VAL A 160 2.25 23.73 7.52
N PHE A 161 1.01 23.39 7.15
CA PHE A 161 -0.14 24.26 7.45
C PHE A 161 -0.43 24.32 8.95
N GLY A 162 -0.20 23.25 9.72
CA GLY A 162 -0.34 23.26 11.18
C GLY A 162 0.61 24.26 11.85
N VAL A 163 1.87 24.28 11.45
CA VAL A 163 2.87 25.24 11.96
C VAL A 163 2.48 26.67 11.60
N LEU A 164 2.06 26.93 10.35
CA LEU A 164 1.60 28.25 9.93
C LEU A 164 0.40 28.73 10.76
N GLN A 165 -0.54 27.83 11.07
CA GLN A 165 -1.70 28.16 11.90
C GLN A 165 -1.34 28.42 13.36
N ILE A 166 -0.44 27.62 13.95
CA ILE A 166 0.05 27.84 15.31
C ILE A 166 0.76 29.19 15.41
N HIS A 167 1.54 29.56 14.40
CA HIS A 167 2.18 30.87 14.33
C HIS A 167 1.15 32.02 14.25
N GLY A 168 0.16 31.91 13.36
CA GLY A 168 -0.91 32.92 13.27
C GLY A 168 -1.75 33.04 14.55
N LEU A 169 -1.97 31.93 15.26
CA LEU A 169 -2.62 31.93 16.57
C LEU A 169 -1.79 32.63 17.65
N TRP A 170 -0.46 32.51 17.60
CA TRP A 170 0.44 33.20 18.52
C TRP A 170 0.37 34.72 18.36
N GLU A 171 0.36 35.23 17.13
CA GLU A 171 0.20 36.66 16.85
C GLU A 171 -1.15 37.21 17.35
N LEU A 172 -2.21 36.40 17.29
CA LEU A 172 -3.53 36.75 17.83
C LEU A 172 -3.53 36.75 19.37
N LEU A 173 -2.81 35.83 20.00
CA LEU A 173 -2.65 35.75 21.46
C LEU A 173 -1.97 37.01 22.03
N GLU A 174 -0.93 37.51 21.35
CA GLU A 174 -0.23 38.75 21.76
C GLU A 174 -1.19 39.97 21.79
N LYS A 175 -2.20 39.97 20.92
CA LYS A 175 -3.23 41.02 20.87
C LYS A 175 -4.33 40.82 21.91
N GLU A 176 -4.71 39.58 22.22
CA GLU A 176 -5.78 39.26 23.18
C GLU A 176 -5.37 38.18 24.21
N ARG A 177 -4.95 38.63 25.42
CA ARG A 177 -4.52 37.75 26.53
C ARG A 177 -5.55 36.71 26.99
N ASN A 178 -6.84 36.89 26.70
CA ASN A 178 -7.89 35.96 27.11
C ASN A 178 -7.91 34.63 26.31
N MET A 179 -7.09 34.50 25.26
CA MET A 179 -7.11 33.33 24.36
C MET A 179 -6.06 32.25 24.68
N LEU A 180 -5.33 32.36 25.79
CA LEU A 180 -4.25 31.42 26.17
C LEU A 180 -4.72 29.97 26.31
N ILE A 181 -5.89 29.78 26.95
CA ILE A 181 -6.48 28.44 27.13
C ILE A 181 -6.84 27.84 25.76
N CYS A 182 -7.48 28.62 24.88
CA CYS A 182 -7.84 28.18 23.53
C CYS A 182 -6.60 27.78 22.71
N TYR A 183 -5.52 28.57 22.79
CA TYR A 183 -4.26 28.26 22.13
C TYR A 183 -3.69 26.92 22.58
N HIS A 184 -3.60 26.66 23.89
CA HIS A 184 -3.10 25.38 24.41
C HIS A 184 -3.99 24.20 24.00
N ILE A 185 -5.31 24.34 24.03
CA ILE A 185 -6.24 23.28 23.58
C ILE A 185 -5.97 22.92 22.12
N ILE A 186 -5.86 23.91 21.24
CA ILE A 186 -5.65 23.69 19.81
C ILE A 186 -4.27 23.10 19.53
N PHE A 187 -3.24 23.56 20.24
CA PHE A 187 -1.89 23.01 20.14
C PHE A 187 -1.87 21.52 20.51
N ILE A 188 -2.48 21.16 21.65
CA ILE A 188 -2.62 19.76 22.09
C ILE A 188 -3.39 18.95 21.04
N LEU A 189 -4.47 19.51 20.48
CA LEU A 189 -5.27 18.83 19.46
C LEU A 189 -4.44 18.52 18.19
N TYR A 190 -3.62 19.46 17.72
CA TYR A 190 -2.69 19.22 16.60
C TYR A 190 -1.68 18.11 16.92
N LEU A 191 -1.13 18.07 18.14
CA LEU A 191 -0.21 17.00 18.56
C LEU A 191 -0.90 15.63 18.59
N VAL A 192 -2.08 15.52 19.20
CA VAL A 192 -2.84 14.26 19.28
C VAL A 192 -3.17 13.75 17.87
N ILE A 193 -3.65 14.63 16.99
CA ILE A 193 -3.95 14.27 15.60
C ILE A 193 -2.67 13.82 14.86
N SER A 194 -1.53 14.47 15.11
CA SER A 194 -0.26 14.09 14.50
C SER A 194 0.18 12.68 14.91
N VAL A 195 0.05 12.32 16.19
CA VAL A 195 0.37 10.98 16.69
C VAL A 195 -0.54 9.93 16.04
N VAL A 196 -1.85 10.20 15.96
CA VAL A 196 -2.82 9.31 15.30
C VAL A 196 -2.49 9.16 13.82
N ALA A 197 -2.17 10.25 13.12
CA ALA A 197 -1.79 10.22 11.70
C ALA A 197 -0.54 9.37 11.46
N ILE A 198 0.50 9.50 12.30
CA ILE A 198 1.71 8.67 12.21
C ILE A 198 1.37 7.18 12.40
N TYR A 199 0.51 6.85 13.37
CA TYR A 199 0.07 5.47 13.57
C TYR A 199 -0.70 4.92 12.36
N VAL A 200 -1.59 5.72 11.76
CA VAL A 200 -2.32 5.31 10.54
C VAL A 200 -1.36 5.11 9.36
N ILE A 201 -0.37 5.99 9.17
CA ILE A 201 0.66 5.82 8.14
C ILE A 201 1.45 4.52 8.36
N TYR A 202 1.78 4.19 9.60
CA TYR A 202 2.45 2.93 9.94
C TYR A 202 1.61 1.71 9.56
N LEU A 203 0.30 1.73 9.82
CA LEU A 203 -0.62 0.66 9.40
C LEU A 203 -0.70 0.54 7.87
N ILE A 204 -0.83 1.68 7.16
CA ILE A 204 -0.85 1.72 5.70
C ILE A 204 0.44 1.13 5.12
N HIS A 205 1.60 1.51 5.66
CA HIS A 205 2.90 0.97 5.24
C HIS A 205 2.97 -0.54 5.48
N THR A 206 2.50 -1.02 6.63
CA THR A 206 2.56 -2.45 6.98
C THR A 206 1.76 -3.30 6.00
N GLU A 207 0.57 -2.84 5.59
CA GLU A 207 -0.31 -3.59 4.68
C GLU A 207 0.07 -3.43 3.20
N ALA A 208 0.42 -2.21 2.78
CA ALA A 208 0.75 -1.89 1.40
C ALA A 208 2.16 -2.34 0.97
N SER A 209 3.09 -2.56 1.92
CA SER A 209 4.46 -2.90 1.56
C SER A 209 4.54 -4.26 0.88
N MET A 210 4.91 -4.27 -0.41
CA MET A 210 5.08 -5.50 -1.20
C MET A 210 6.05 -6.48 -0.54
N LYS A 211 7.07 -5.99 0.16
CA LYS A 211 8.02 -6.86 0.86
C LYS A 211 7.34 -7.70 1.95
N ASN A 212 6.49 -7.08 2.76
CA ASN A 212 5.81 -7.75 3.86
C ASN A 212 4.64 -8.61 3.37
N SER A 213 3.87 -8.11 2.39
CA SER A 213 2.66 -8.77 1.91
C SER A 213 2.91 -9.80 0.81
N LEU A 214 3.91 -9.62 -0.05
CA LEU A 214 4.22 -10.54 -1.16
C LEU A 214 5.38 -11.48 -0.81
N MET A 215 6.57 -10.97 -0.48
CA MET A 215 7.77 -11.82 -0.33
C MET A 215 7.67 -12.80 0.84
N LYS A 216 7.32 -12.30 2.04
CA LYS A 216 7.19 -13.15 3.25
C LYS A 216 6.10 -14.22 3.10
N ASN A 217 5.00 -13.88 2.42
CA ASN A 217 3.92 -14.82 2.22
C ASN A 217 4.23 -15.83 1.10
N THR A 218 4.98 -15.42 0.06
CA THR A 218 5.44 -16.33 -1.01
C THR A 218 6.25 -17.48 -0.43
N GLU A 219 7.19 -17.22 0.49
CA GLU A 219 7.97 -18.26 1.16
C GLU A 219 7.08 -19.25 1.93
N ASN A 220 6.13 -18.73 2.70
CA ASN A 220 5.15 -19.56 3.41
C ASN A 220 4.31 -20.42 2.45
N TYR A 221 3.83 -19.82 1.35
CA TYR A 221 3.07 -20.54 0.33
C TYR A 221 3.90 -21.61 -0.38
N VAL A 222 5.17 -21.33 -0.71
CA VAL A 222 6.08 -22.31 -1.35
C VAL A 222 6.22 -23.53 -0.46
N SER A 223 6.52 -23.33 0.81
CA SER A 223 6.65 -24.44 1.76
C SER A 223 5.36 -25.24 1.94
N GLY A 224 4.20 -24.57 1.99
CA GLY A 224 2.89 -25.20 2.14
C GLY A 224 2.49 -26.00 0.90
N TYR A 225 2.69 -25.44 -0.29
CA TYR A 225 2.34 -26.08 -1.55
C TYR A 225 3.29 -27.23 -1.90
N ILE A 226 4.59 -27.13 -1.60
CA ILE A 226 5.51 -28.28 -1.76
C ILE A 226 5.08 -29.46 -0.87
N LYS A 227 4.72 -29.22 0.40
CA LYS A 227 4.19 -30.27 1.29
C LYS A 227 2.92 -30.90 0.72
N ARG A 228 2.03 -30.08 0.16
CA ARG A 228 0.80 -30.56 -0.47
C ARG A 228 1.06 -31.37 -1.74
N ALA A 229 1.99 -30.92 -2.58
CA ALA A 229 2.40 -31.62 -3.80
C ALA A 229 3.04 -32.97 -3.48
N ASN A 230 3.82 -33.05 -2.41
CA ASN A 230 4.33 -34.32 -1.89
C ASN A 230 3.19 -35.25 -1.44
N TYR A 231 2.26 -34.78 -0.61
CA TYR A 231 1.10 -35.59 -0.18
C TYR A 231 0.29 -36.15 -1.38
N LEU A 232 0.21 -35.39 -2.47
CA LEU A 232 -0.47 -35.79 -3.70
C LEU A 232 0.37 -36.71 -4.61
N GLY A 233 1.62 -37.01 -4.25
CA GLY A 233 2.55 -37.83 -5.00
C GLY A 233 3.09 -37.17 -6.28
N ILE A 234 3.03 -35.84 -6.36
CA ILE A 234 3.48 -35.05 -7.51
C ILE A 234 4.99 -34.77 -7.40
N ILE A 235 5.45 -34.43 -6.20
CA ILE A 235 6.87 -34.29 -5.86
C ILE A 235 7.23 -35.47 -4.95
N LYS A 236 8.36 -36.13 -5.21
CA LYS A 236 8.83 -37.23 -4.35
C LYS A 236 9.54 -36.69 -3.12
N ASP A 237 9.58 -37.47 -2.04
CA ASP A 237 10.28 -37.10 -0.81
C ASP A 237 11.74 -36.70 -1.03
N GLU A 238 12.41 -37.42 -1.94
CA GLU A 238 13.82 -37.19 -2.31
C GLU A 238 14.05 -35.87 -3.05
N ASP A 239 13.01 -35.36 -3.74
CA ASP A 239 13.08 -34.15 -4.57
C ASP A 239 12.67 -32.89 -3.78
N ILE A 240 12.24 -33.00 -2.52
CA ILE A 240 11.74 -31.86 -1.73
C ILE A 240 12.79 -30.77 -1.55
N GLU A 241 14.01 -31.14 -1.16
CA GLU A 241 15.09 -30.16 -0.92
C GLU A 241 15.46 -29.45 -2.22
N LYS A 242 15.50 -30.18 -3.34
CA LYS A 242 15.70 -29.61 -4.66
C LYS A 242 14.56 -28.67 -5.06
N ALA A 243 13.31 -29.06 -4.82
CA ALA A 243 12.14 -28.23 -5.09
C ALA A 243 12.14 -26.94 -4.26
N LYS A 244 12.51 -27.02 -2.98
CA LYS A 244 12.67 -25.83 -2.12
C LYS A 244 13.77 -24.93 -2.64
N GLU A 245 14.89 -25.49 -3.07
CA GLU A 245 16.00 -24.74 -3.63
C GLU A 245 15.69 -24.09 -4.97
N GLU A 246 14.97 -24.74 -5.88
CA GLU A 246 14.64 -24.18 -7.22
C GLU A 246 13.48 -23.18 -7.14
N LEU A 247 12.55 -23.37 -6.21
CA LEU A 247 11.39 -22.51 -6.02
C LEU A 247 11.59 -21.44 -4.95
N ASP A 248 12.78 -21.35 -4.36
CA ASP A 248 13.12 -20.35 -3.34
C ASP A 248 12.94 -18.94 -3.93
N PRO A 249 11.99 -18.14 -3.40
CA PRO A 249 11.77 -16.78 -3.88
C PRO A 249 12.95 -15.83 -3.62
N MET A 250 13.90 -16.20 -2.74
CA MET A 250 15.08 -15.42 -2.36
C MET A 250 16.35 -15.83 -3.11
N LYS A 251 16.34 -16.92 -3.88
CA LYS A 251 17.49 -17.36 -4.66
C LYS A 251 17.64 -16.42 -5.86
N ASN A 252 18.75 -15.67 -5.88
CA ASN A 252 19.06 -14.74 -6.97
C ASN A 252 19.11 -15.51 -8.30
N ILE A 253 18.31 -15.07 -9.26
CA ILE A 253 18.61 -15.22 -10.69
C ILE A 253 19.28 -13.93 -11.12
#